data_AF-A0A4Q3HMU2-F1
#
_entry.id   AF-A0A4Q3HMU2-F1
#
_cell.length_a   1.000
_cell.length_b   1.000
_cell.length_c   1.000
_cell.angle_alpha   90.00
_cell.angle_beta   90.00
_cell.angle_gamma   90.00
#
_symmetry.space_group_name_H-M   'P 1'
#
loop_
_entity.id
_entity.type
_entity.pdbx_description
1 polymer ?
#
loop_
_entity_poly.entity_id
_entity_poly.type
_entity_poly.pdbx_seq_one_letter_code
_entity_poly.pdbx_strand_id
1 'polypeptide(L)'
;LAAEVDLDSIPVPPVFSWLAKTGGVEPKEMLRTFNCGIGMIVVVSAENAQTVTDVLTREGEIVVPLGRMIDRAEGEAGVVYKGTLGL
;
A
#
# COMPACT_ATOMS: atom_id res chain seq x y z
N LEU A 1 -8.40 14.81 4.72
CA LEU A 1 -8.15 13.70 3.79
C LEU A 1 -7.55 12.51 4.53
N ALA A 2 -7.89 11.29 4.10
CA ALA A 2 -7.28 10.03 4.50
C ALA A 2 -6.91 9.21 3.25
N ALA A 3 -5.93 8.33 3.37
CA ALA A 3 -5.60 7.36 2.33
C ALA A 3 -6.41 6.09 2.55
N GLU A 4 -7.34 5.79 1.64
CA GLU A 4 -7.96 4.46 1.55
C GLU A 4 -7.02 3.56 0.75
N VAL A 5 -6.42 2.56 1.41
CA VAL A 5 -5.43 1.63 0.84
C VAL A 5 -6.06 0.26 0.67
N ASP A 6 -5.99 -0.28 -0.53
CA ASP A 6 -6.43 -1.63 -0.86
C ASP A 6 -5.28 -2.62 -0.62
N LEU A 7 -5.36 -3.41 0.45
CA LEU A 7 -4.34 -4.39 0.80
C LEU A 7 -4.28 -5.56 -0.18
N ASP A 8 -5.38 -5.87 -0.88
CA ASP A 8 -5.42 -6.95 -1.86
C ASP A 8 -4.62 -6.59 -3.13
N SER A 9 -4.35 -5.29 -3.34
CA SER A 9 -3.53 -4.78 -4.45
C SER A 9 -2.02 -4.95 -4.24
N ILE A 10 -1.58 -5.26 -3.02
CA ILE A 10 -0.16 -5.30 -2.67
C ILE A 10 0.44 -6.67 -3.02
N PRO A 11 1.41 -6.75 -3.96
CA PRO A 11 2.13 -7.98 -4.24
C PRO A 11 3.20 -8.21 -3.17
N VAL A 12 2.78 -8.70 -2.00
CA VAL A 12 3.65 -8.86 -0.83
C VAL A 12 4.81 -9.80 -1.14
N PRO A 13 6.08 -9.35 -1.00
CA PRO A 13 7.23 -10.23 -1.20
C PRO A 13 7.23 -11.42 -0.22
N PRO A 14 7.57 -12.65 -0.66
CA PRO A 14 7.47 -13.86 0.17
C PRO A 14 8.24 -13.83 1.50
N VAL A 15 9.28 -12.98 1.59
CA VAL A 15 10.04 -12.78 2.83
C VAL A 15 9.18 -12.27 3.97
N PHE A 16 8.14 -11.46 3.70
CA PHE A 16 7.24 -10.94 4.73
C PHE A 16 6.27 -12.01 5.24
N SER A 17 5.76 -12.87 4.36
CA SER A 17 4.98 -14.06 4.75
C SER A 17 5.79 -14.99 5.66
N TRP A 18 7.04 -15.27 5.28
CA TRP A 18 7.95 -16.05 6.10
C TRP A 18 8.20 -15.38 7.46
N LEU A 19 8.48 -14.08 7.47
CA LEU A 19 8.75 -13.32 8.69
C LEU A 19 7.55 -13.29 9.64
N ALA A 20 6.35 -13.02 9.12
CA ALA A 20 5.12 -13.02 9.91
C ALA A 20 4.88 -14.38 10.56
N LYS A 21 5.03 -15.47 9.79
CA LYS A 21 4.86 -16.84 10.27
C LYS A 21 5.92 -17.24 11.29
N THR A 22 7.19 -17.00 11.02
CA THR A 22 8.30 -17.43 11.88
C THR A 22 8.39 -16.60 13.15
N GLY A 23 8.11 -15.29 13.06
CA GLY A 23 8.12 -14.38 14.21
C GLY A 23 6.80 -14.34 15.00
N GLY A 24 5.73 -14.97 14.50
CA GLY A 24 4.40 -14.87 15.10
C GLY A 24 3.85 -13.43 15.08
N VAL A 25 4.16 -12.66 14.04
CA VAL A 25 3.79 -11.24 13.95
C VAL A 25 2.43 -11.12 13.29
N GLU A 26 1.51 -10.41 13.94
CA GLU A 26 0.17 -10.17 13.40
C GLU A 26 0.23 -9.26 12.14
N PRO A 27 -0.68 -9.45 11.16
CA PRO A 27 -0.69 -8.64 9.93
C PRO A 27 -0.74 -7.12 10.17
N LYS A 28 -1.44 -6.66 11.21
CA LYS A 28 -1.51 -5.25 11.56
C LYS A 28 -0.16 -4.71 12.03
N GLU A 29 0.60 -5.50 12.78
CA GLU A 29 1.95 -5.14 13.21
C GLU A 29 2.93 -5.21 12.03
N MET A 30 2.74 -6.15 11.10
CA MET A 30 3.51 -6.18 9.85
C MET A 30 3.38 -4.87 9.08
N LEU A 31 2.16 -4.37 8.89
CA LEU A 31 1.90 -3.07 8.23
C LEU A 31 2.44 -1.86 9.01
N ARG A 32 2.56 -1.96 10.34
CA ARG A 32 3.06 -0.87 11.19
C ARG A 32 4.58 -0.79 11.21
N THR A 33 5.26 -1.92 11.03
CA THR A 33 6.71 -2.04 11.18
C THR A 33 7.44 -2.16 9.85
N PHE A 34 6.85 -2.81 8.86
CA PHE A 34 7.48 -3.09 7.58
C PHE A 34 6.71 -2.45 6.43
N ASN A 35 7.41 -2.26 5.32
CA ASN A 35 6.82 -1.71 4.10
C ASN A 35 5.93 -2.72 3.34
N CYS A 36 6.05 -4.02 3.66
CA CYS A 36 5.33 -5.12 3.03
C CYS A 36 5.39 -5.13 1.48
N GLY A 37 6.45 -4.58 0.90
CA GLY A 37 6.64 -4.47 -0.56
C GLY A 37 6.40 -3.08 -1.16
N ILE A 38 5.81 -2.13 -0.42
CA ILE A 38 5.57 -0.77 -0.90
C ILE A 38 6.64 0.18 -0.34
N GLY A 39 7.72 0.39 -1.11
CA GLY A 39 8.83 1.28 -0.69
C GLY A 39 8.53 2.78 -0.78
N MET A 40 7.58 3.18 -1.64
CA MET A 40 7.22 4.57 -1.88
C MET A 40 5.74 4.66 -2.29
N ILE A 41 5.08 5.75 -1.93
CA ILE A 41 3.72 6.09 -2.36
C ILE A 41 3.73 7.46 -3.02
N VAL A 42 3.10 7.59 -4.18
CA VAL A 42 2.92 8.86 -4.90
C VAL A 42 1.43 9.17 -4.99
N VAL A 43 1.03 10.39 -4.65
CA VAL A 43 -0.38 10.85 -4.72
C VAL A 43 -0.51 11.80 -5.90
N VAL A 44 -1.41 11.49 -6.82
CA VAL A 44 -1.63 12.25 -8.07
C VAL A 44 -3.13 12.42 -8.34
N SER A 45 -3.49 13.39 -9.19
CA SER A 45 -4.88 13.48 -9.66
C SER A 45 -5.25 12.25 -10.48
N ALA A 46 -6.52 11.84 -10.43
CA ALA A 46 -6.99 10.62 -11.08
C ALA A 46 -6.70 10.58 -12.59
N GLU A 47 -6.78 11.75 -13.25
CA GLU A 47 -6.48 11.92 -14.67
C GLU A 47 -5.00 11.68 -15.02
N ASN A 48 -4.08 11.84 -14.06
CA ASN A 48 -2.64 11.68 -14.25
C ASN A 48 -2.12 10.31 -13.78
N ALA A 49 -2.96 9.50 -13.13
CA ALA A 49 -2.54 8.22 -12.55
C ALA A 49 -1.90 7.28 -13.57
N GLN A 50 -2.50 7.15 -14.76
CA GLN A 50 -1.95 6.28 -15.80
C GLN A 50 -0.63 6.83 -16.35
N THR A 51 -0.58 8.12 -16.68
CA THR A 51 0.63 8.77 -17.20
C THR A 51 1.82 8.60 -16.25
N VAL A 52 1.59 8.78 -14.94
CA VAL A 52 2.64 8.63 -13.93
C VAL A 52 3.06 7.17 -13.77
N THR A 53 2.10 6.23 -13.80
CA THR A 53 2.38 4.79 -13.81
C THR A 53 3.28 4.41 -14.99
N ASP A 54 2.97 4.89 -16.18
CA ASP A 54 3.73 4.59 -17.41
C ASP A 54 5.15 5.14 -17.35
N VAL A 55 5.31 6.38 -16.86
CA VAL A 55 6.64 7.01 -16.71
C VAL A 55 7.50 6.22 -15.73
N LEU A 56 7.00 5.93 -14.53
CA LEU A 56 7.75 5.19 -13.52
C LEU A 56 8.09 3.77 -13.98
N THR A 57 7.15 3.09 -14.64
CA THR A 57 7.37 1.75 -15.20
C THR A 57 8.48 1.77 -16.26
N ARG A 58 8.52 2.81 -17.11
CA ARG A 58 9.58 2.97 -18.12
C ARG A 58 10.96 3.20 -17.51
N GLU A 59 11.03 3.84 -16.34
CA GLU A 59 12.27 4.00 -15.58
C GLU A 59 12.67 2.73 -14.80
N GLY A 60 11.91 1.64 -14.93
CA GLY A 60 12.22 0.33 -14.36
C GLY A 60 11.55 0.03 -13.02
N GLU A 61 10.64 0.89 -12.55
CA GLU A 61 9.92 0.69 -11.31
C GLU A 61 8.72 -0.26 -11.48
N ILE A 62 8.33 -0.95 -10.41
CA ILE A 62 7.09 -1.72 -10.35
C ILE A 62 6.04 -0.85 -9.65
N VAL A 63 5.02 -0.43 -10.39
CA VAL A 63 3.97 0.45 -9.88
C VAL A 63 2.68 -0.33 -9.68
N VAL A 64 2.04 -0.14 -8.53
CA VAL A 64 0.73 -0.74 -8.22
C VAL A 64 -0.29 0.36 -7.90
N PRO A 65 -1.50 0.32 -8.48
CA PRO A 65 -2.60 1.17 -8.04
C PRO A 65 -2.99 0.79 -6.60
N LEU A 66 -2.54 1.58 -5.63
CA LEU A 66 -2.63 1.22 -4.21
C LEU A 66 -3.96 1.60 -3.54
N GLY A 67 -4.66 2.60 -4.09
CA GLY A 67 -5.88 3.14 -3.49
C GLY A 67 -6.16 4.58 -3.88
N ARG A 68 -6.84 5.32 -2.99
CA ARG A 68 -7.29 6.69 -3.27
C ARG A 68 -7.34 7.56 -2.02
N MET A 69 -7.29 8.87 -2.23
CA MET A 69 -7.56 9.83 -1.17
C MET A 69 -9.07 10.01 -1.00
N ILE A 70 -9.53 10.00 0.25
CA ILE A 70 -10.92 10.21 0.64
C ILE A 70 -11.04 11.35 1.66
N ASP A 71 -12.25 11.88 1.83
CA ASP A 71 -12.55 12.79 2.94
C ASP A 71 -12.30 12.10 4.28
N ARG A 72 -11.89 12.90 5.27
CA ARG A 72 -11.57 12.42 6.63
C ARG A 72 -12.27 13.32 7.61
N ALA A 73 -13.08 12.76 8.51
CA ALA A 73 -13.68 13.53 9.59
C ALA A 73 -12.63 13.90 10.65
N GLU A 74 -12.91 14.94 11.43
CA GLU A 74 -12.03 15.35 12.51
C GLU A 74 -11.86 14.22 13.54
N GLY A 75 -10.60 13.91 13.89
CA GLY A 75 -10.27 12.85 14.84
C GLY A 75 -10.17 11.43 14.26
N GLU A 76 -10.57 11.18 13.01
CA GLU A 76 -10.45 9.84 12.39
C GLU A 76 -9.02 9.50 11.97
N ALA A 77 -8.74 8.24 11.60
CA ALA A 77 -7.42 7.80 11.16
C ALA A 77 -7.00 8.44 9.82
N GLY A 78 -5.69 8.67 9.64
CA GLY A 78 -5.15 9.17 8.37
C GLY A 78 -5.04 8.13 7.26
N VAL A 79 -5.16 6.84 7.62
CA VAL A 79 -5.09 5.70 6.70
C VAL A 79 -6.23 4.75 7.06
N VAL A 80 -6.95 4.28 6.03
CA VAL A 80 -8.03 3.29 6.13
C VAL A 80 -7.65 2.12 5.24
N TYR A 81 -7.54 0.92 5.82
CA TYR A 81 -7.25 -0.29 5.07
C TYR A 81 -8.53 -0.97 4.59
N LYS A 82 -8.54 -1.42 3.34
CA LYS A 82 -9.53 -2.33 2.73
C LYS A 82 -8.82 -3.63 2.35
N GLY A 83 -9.58 -4.73 2.28
CA GLY A 83 -9.01 -6.04 1.95
C GLY A 83 -8.16 -6.63 3.07
N THR A 84 -7.35 -7.63 2.71
CA THR A 84 -6.43 -8.32 3.63
C THR A 84 -5.05 -8.40 3.02
N LEU A 85 -4.01 -8.10 3.82
CA LEU A 85 -2.64 -8.25 3.36
C LEU A 85 -2.34 -9.73 3.09
N GLY A 86 -1.89 -10.05 1.88
CA GLY A 86 -1.55 -11.42 1.45
C GLY A 86 -0.26 -11.94 2.09
N LEU A 87 -0.31 -12.25 3.40
CA LEU A 87 0.77 -12.86 4.19
C LEU A 87 0.66 -14.38 4.27
#